data_AF-A0A3D0HPN8-F1
#
_entry.id   AF-A0A3D0HPN8-F1
#
_cell.length_a   1.000
_cell.length_b   1.000
_cell.length_c   1.000
_cell.angle_alpha   90.00
_cell.angle_beta   90.00
_cell.angle_gamma   90.00
#
_symmetry.space_group_name_H-M   'P 1'
#
loop_
_entity.id
_entity.type
_entity.pdbx_description
1 polymer ?
#
loop_
_entity_poly.entity_id
_entity_poly.type
_entity_poly.pdbx_seq_one_letter_code
_entity_poly.pdbx_strand_id
1 'polypeptide(L)'
;MEPMVWETAEEMNRKLAQRMKVIRKRRSISQRNLADESGVSYGSIKRFESTGKISLLSLTKIAMALGVAHEIRGLFTEVPYRSIEEVIHEAE
;
A
#
# COMPACT_ATOMS: atom_id res chain seq x y z
N MET A 1 -20.31 -0.24 -23.20
CA MET A 1 -19.17 0.08 -22.33
C MET A 1 -19.71 0.15 -20.92
N GLU A 2 -19.26 -0.73 -20.02
CA GLU A 2 -19.56 -0.54 -18.60
C GLU A 2 -19.04 0.83 -18.17
N PRO A 3 -19.78 1.58 -17.33
CA PRO A 3 -19.30 2.84 -16.83
C PRO A 3 -18.00 2.59 -16.04
N MET A 4 -16.91 3.22 -16.48
CA MET A 4 -15.66 3.22 -15.75
C MET A 4 -15.90 3.96 -14.42
N VAL A 5 -16.19 3.21 -13.36
CA VAL A 5 -16.27 3.77 -12.01
C VAL A 5 -14.84 4.08 -11.59
N TRP A 6 -14.45 5.34 -11.75
CA TRP A 6 -13.17 5.84 -11.27
C TRP A 6 -13.20 5.85 -9.74
N GLU A 7 -12.29 5.09 -9.13
CA GLU A 7 -12.11 5.13 -7.69
C GLU A 7 -11.47 6.46 -7.26
N THR A 8 -11.96 7.03 -6.17
CA THR A 8 -11.29 8.14 -5.49
C THR A 8 -9.97 7.66 -4.87
N ALA A 9 -9.04 8.60 -4.64
CA ALA A 9 -7.79 8.31 -3.94
C ALA A 9 -8.05 7.69 -2.55
N GLU A 10 -9.08 8.17 -1.85
CA GLU A 10 -9.52 7.64 -0.57
C GLU A 10 -10.01 6.19 -0.67
N GLU A 11 -10.77 5.84 -1.70
CA GLU A 11 -11.25 4.47 -1.92
C GLU A 11 -10.08 3.53 -2.21
N MET A 12 -9.15 3.92 -3.09
CA MET A 12 -7.95 3.15 -3.38
C MET A 12 -7.12 2.90 -2.12
N ASN A 13 -6.87 3.94 -1.31
CA ASN A 13 -6.15 3.82 -0.05
C ASN A 13 -6.87 2.92 0.97
N ARG A 14 -8.22 2.98 1.01
CA ARG A 14 -9.02 2.13 1.90
C ARG A 14 -8.95 0.67 1.49
N LYS A 15 -9.02 0.37 0.19
CA LYS A 15 -8.85 -0.99 -0.35
C LYS A 15 -7.44 -1.52 -0.05
N LEU A 16 -6.40 -0.70 -0.21
CA LEU A 16 -5.03 -1.04 0.17
C LEU A 16 -4.93 -1.42 1.65
N ALA A 17 -5.46 -0.57 2.54
CA ALA A 17 -5.47 -0.85 3.97
C ALA A 17 -6.23 -2.13 4.33
N GLN A 18 -7.37 -2.38 3.67
CA GLN A 18 -8.14 -3.58 3.87
C GLN A 18 -7.37 -4.84 3.46
N ARG A 19 -6.65 -4.81 2.32
CA ARG A 19 -5.77 -5.92 1.90
C ARG A 19 -4.68 -6.20 2.95
N MET A 20 -4.00 -5.18 3.45
CA MET A 20 -2.96 -5.34 4.47
C MET A 20 -3.52 -5.84 5.81
N LYS A 21 -4.71 -5.37 6.22
CA LYS A 21 -5.43 -5.87 7.39
C LYS A 21 -5.79 -7.36 7.27
N VAL A 22 -6.24 -7.79 6.08
CA VAL A 22 -6.53 -9.21 5.81
C VAL A 22 -5.25 -10.05 5.91
N ILE A 23 -4.13 -9.60 5.34
CA ILE A 23 -2.83 -10.27 5.46
C ILE A 23 -2.42 -10.40 6.93
N ARG A 24 -2.50 -9.31 7.71
CA ARG A 24 -2.21 -9.32 9.14
C ARG A 24 -3.05 -10.35 9.89
N LYS A 25 -4.38 -10.33 9.68
CA LYS A 25 -5.31 -11.26 10.33
C LYS A 25 -5.07 -12.72 9.93
N ARG A 26 -4.81 -13.00 8.65
CA ARG A 26 -4.49 -14.35 8.15
C ARG A 26 -3.23 -14.93 8.81
N ARG A 27 -2.31 -14.07 9.24
CA ARG A 27 -1.09 -14.43 9.97
C ARG A 27 -1.26 -14.42 11.49
N SER A 28 -2.47 -14.22 12.00
CA SER A 28 -2.77 -14.13 13.44
C SER A 28 -1.99 -13.04 14.20
N ILE A 29 -1.57 -11.98 13.50
CA ILE A 29 -0.85 -10.85 14.12
C ILE A 29 -1.87 -9.85 14.65
N SER A 30 -1.78 -9.44 15.92
CA SER A 30 -2.64 -8.40 16.47
C SER A 30 -2.22 -7.00 15.98
N GLN A 31 -3.09 -5.99 16.07
CA GLN A 31 -2.67 -4.62 15.75
C GLN A 31 -1.56 -4.11 16.69
N ARG A 32 -1.51 -4.59 17.94
CA ARG A 32 -0.45 -4.24 18.90
C ARG A 32 0.87 -4.91 18.50
N ASN A 33 0.85 -6.22 18.23
CA ASN A 33 2.04 -6.94 17.78
C ASN A 33 2.60 -6.32 16.49
N LEU A 34 1.74 -5.97 15.53
CA LEU A 34 2.19 -5.27 14.33
C LEU A 34 2.83 -3.91 14.64
N ALA A 35 2.31 -3.17 15.64
CA ALA A 35 2.88 -1.91 16.07
C ALA A 35 4.31 -2.12 16.60
N ASP A 36 4.47 -3.11 17.46
CA ASP A 36 5.74 -3.46 18.08
C ASP A 36 6.76 -3.93 17.03
N GLU A 37 6.36 -4.85 16.14
CA GLU A 37 7.23 -5.42 15.09
C GLU A 37 7.62 -4.40 14.02
N SER A 38 6.70 -3.49 13.64
CA SER A 38 6.97 -2.50 12.58
C SER A 38 7.61 -1.21 13.11
N GLY A 39 7.60 -0.97 14.42
CA GLY A 39 7.99 0.30 15.02
C GLY A 39 7.07 1.47 14.63
N VAL A 40 5.83 1.18 14.20
CA VAL A 40 4.79 2.17 13.89
C VAL A 40 3.82 2.24 15.06
N SER A 41 3.39 3.44 15.46
CA SER A 41 2.48 3.56 16.61
C SER A 41 1.17 2.77 16.41
N TYR A 42 0.65 2.19 17.49
CA TYR A 42 -0.64 1.49 17.50
C TYR A 42 -1.78 2.37 16.97
N GLY A 43 -1.79 3.66 17.33
CA GLY A 43 -2.77 4.63 16.83
C GLY A 43 -2.72 4.83 15.32
N SER A 44 -1.52 4.84 14.73
CA SER A 44 -1.33 4.91 13.28
C SER A 44 -1.82 3.65 12.58
N ILE A 45 -1.52 2.45 13.10
CA ILE A 45 -2.04 1.19 12.55
C ILE A 45 -3.57 1.15 12.60
N LYS A 46 -4.16 1.51 13.75
CA LYS A 46 -5.61 1.55 13.92
C LYS A 46 -6.26 2.51 12.91
N ARG A 47 -5.69 3.71 12.73
CA ARG A 47 -6.17 4.71 11.76
C ARG A 47 -6.03 4.23 10.33
N PHE A 48 -4.89 3.62 9.98
CA PHE A 48 -4.64 3.07 8.66
C PHE A 48 -5.68 2.01 8.31
N GLU A 49 -5.87 1.02 9.17
CA GLU A 49 -6.80 -0.09 8.93
C GLU A 49 -8.29 0.31 8.93
N SER A 50 -8.63 1.51 9.41
CA SER A 50 -10.02 2.02 9.40
C SER A 50 -10.27 3.04 8.30
N THR A 51 -9.26 3.84 7.93
CA THR A 51 -9.45 5.00 7.03
C THR A 51 -8.64 4.95 5.75
N GLY A 52 -7.63 4.08 5.65
CA GLY A 52 -6.64 4.10 4.57
C GLY A 52 -5.54 5.14 4.75
N LYS A 53 -5.62 6.03 5.74
CA LYS A 53 -4.67 7.14 5.93
C LYS A 53 -3.45 6.70 6.73
N ILE A 54 -2.27 6.86 6.15
CA ILE A 54 -0.96 6.60 6.76
C ILE A 54 0.14 7.37 6.00
N SER A 55 1.32 7.56 6.60
CA SER A 55 2.51 7.99 5.83
C SER A 55 3.10 6.84 5.02
N LEU A 56 3.72 7.16 3.88
CA LEU A 56 4.39 6.17 3.02
C LEU A 56 5.47 5.37 3.76
N LEU A 57 6.26 6.03 4.62
CA LEU A 57 7.26 5.37 5.44
C LEU A 57 6.64 4.32 6.37
N SER A 58 5.55 4.66 7.06
CA SER A 58 4.88 3.73 7.96
C SER A 58 4.21 2.58 7.20
N LEU A 59 3.65 2.84 6.00
CA LEU A 59 3.16 1.79 5.11
C LEU A 59 4.27 0.78 4.78
N THR A 60 5.45 1.28 4.41
CA THR A 60 6.62 0.44 4.07
C THR A 60 7.06 -0.41 5.27
N LYS A 61 7.15 0.19 6.46
CA LYS A 61 7.48 -0.52 7.71
C LYS A 61 6.47 -1.64 8.02
N ILE A 62 5.17 -1.36 7.87
CA ILE A 62 4.13 -2.38 8.06
C ILE A 62 4.27 -3.49 7.02
N ALA A 63 4.51 -3.15 5.75
CA ALA A 63 4.72 -4.15 4.69
C ALA A 63 5.94 -5.04 4.97
N MET A 64 7.02 -4.48 5.53
CA MET A 64 8.20 -5.24 5.97
C MET A 64 7.87 -6.17 7.14
N ALA A 65 7.20 -5.68 8.19
CA ALA A 65 6.79 -6.51 9.33
C ALA A 65 5.82 -7.62 8.91
N LEU A 66 4.94 -7.35 7.95
CA LEU A 66 4.07 -8.34 7.33
C LEU A 66 4.77 -9.20 6.26
N GLY A 67 6.08 -9.12 6.08
CA GLY A 67 6.84 -9.94 5.13
C GLY A 67 6.36 -9.83 3.68
N VAL A 68 5.84 -8.68 3.28
CA VAL A 68 5.33 -8.37 1.93
C VAL A 68 6.03 -7.15 1.32
N ALA A 69 7.26 -6.86 1.75
CA ALA A 69 8.03 -5.72 1.24
C ALA A 69 8.25 -5.74 -0.28
N HIS A 70 8.24 -6.94 -0.90
CA HIS A 70 8.35 -7.07 -2.36
C HIS A 70 7.19 -6.40 -3.10
N GLU A 71 5.98 -6.38 -2.53
CA GLU A 71 4.83 -5.69 -3.12
C GLU A 71 5.10 -4.19 -3.24
N ILE A 72 5.74 -3.58 -2.24
CA ILE A 72 6.15 -2.17 -2.29
C ILE A 72 7.26 -1.95 -3.33
N ARG A 73 8.23 -2.87 -3.43
CA ARG A 73 9.31 -2.78 -4.42
C ARG A 73 8.79 -2.90 -5.87
N GLY A 74 7.71 -3.64 -6.08
CA GLY A 74 7.09 -3.82 -7.39
C GLY A 74 6.19 -2.66 -7.82
N LEU A 75 5.86 -1.72 -6.93
CA LEU A 75 5.00 -0.59 -7.29
C LEU A 75 5.65 0.25 -8.39
N PHE A 76 4.88 0.48 -9.46
CA PHE A 76 5.27 1.30 -10.62
C PHE A 76 6.48 0.79 -11.42
N THR A 77 6.82 -0.50 -11.32
CA THR A 77 7.95 -1.08 -12.08
C THR A 77 7.57 -1.55 -13.50
N GLU A 78 6.29 -1.79 -13.75
CA GLU A 78 5.75 -2.31 -15.02
C GLU A 78 4.74 -1.31 -15.62
N VAL A 79 5.10 -0.03 -15.67
CA VAL A 79 4.25 1.02 -16.27
C VAL A 79 4.55 1.08 -17.77
N PRO A 80 3.59 0.75 -18.65
CA PRO A 80 3.83 0.81 -20.09
C PRO A 80 3.99 2.25 -20.56
N TYR A 81 4.90 2.47 -21.52
CA TYR A 81 4.97 3.73 -22.23
C TYR A 81 3.65 4.01 -22.96
N ARG A 82 3.17 5.24 -22.84
CA ARG A 82 1.97 5.73 -23.51
C ARG A 82 2.26 6.21 -24.92
N SER A 83 3.50 6.58 -25.22
CA SER A 83 3.91 7.04 -26.54
C SER A 83 5.42 6.89 -26.77
N ILE A 84 5.84 7.06 -28.03
CA ILE A 84 7.26 7.01 -28.42
C ILE A 84 8.04 8.16 -27.77
N GLU A 85 7.40 9.33 -27.61
CA GLU A 85 7.99 10.49 -26.95
C GLU A 85 8.38 10.18 -25.50
N GLU A 86 7.61 9.35 -24.78
CA GLU A 86 7.95 8.92 -23.41
C GLU A 86 9.22 8.06 -23.38
N VAL A 87 9.43 7.22 -24.40
CA VAL A 87 10.66 6.43 -24.58
C VAL A 87 11.86 7.35 -24.86
N ILE A 88 11.67 8.36 -25.72
CA ILE A 88 12.73 9.32 -26.07
C ILE A 88 13.17 10.10 -24.82
N HIS A 89 12.24 10.60 -24.01
CA HIS A 89 12.57 11.37 -22.80
C HIS A 89 13.28 10.55 -21.70
N GLU A 90 13.07 9.24 -21.62
CA GLU A 90 13.73 8.40 -20.62
C GLU A 90 15.21 8.15 -20.94
N ALA A 91 15.59 8.22 -22.22
CA ALA A 91 16.96 7.94 -22.67
C ALA A 91 17.94 9.12 -22.47
N GLU A 92 17.45 10.28 -22.02
CA GLU A 92 18.24 11.50 -21.72
C GLU A 92 18.66 11.58 -20.24
#